data_AF-Q4DYA2-F1
#
_entry.id   AF-Q4DYA2-F1
#
_cell.length_a   1.000
_cell.length_b   1.000
_cell.length_c   1.000
_cell.angle_alpha   90.00
_cell.angle_beta   90.00
_cell.angle_gamma   90.00
#
_symmetry.space_group_name_H-M   'P 1'
#
loop_
_entity.id
_entity.type
_entity.pdbx_description
1 polymer ?
#
loop_
_entity_poly.entity_id
_entity_poly.type
_entity_poly.pdbx_seq_one_letter_code
_entity_poly.pdbx_strand_id
1 'polypeptide(L)'
;MSTSAPAAHYTIDTLRGVGLLPMQLALSRQPRLRPHVRHLKGLVYPLPYYAMWRGNHNKYMYNQSTVSRWGEGETRHMYHQHYSHAKCPTDYGRGGREFEYLSVKRGRLVKKPLPQVQYVSKGSKPTWLFKSWHTPLSSPTMWEREVQYAEHVPEHLGAKRPLAVVAPRTMHRYLFLMHMEKITITISPFLFGYGHTLQKAVMDFYRRAISARAPFPKDKVFLFYAIDHITPRIEVTWLNGKTYVPPLLEGTSSHDLIQMVMEEAWLAADRMGAEGRVLNPLAIDDYKWEQLIVFKKVRDKEAAKGGGKKK
;
A
#
# COMPACT_ATOMS: atom_id res chain seq x y z
N MET A 1 -38.78 -20.04 45.18
CA MET A 1 -38.70 -19.51 43.80
C MET A 1 -37.90 -18.22 43.85
N SER A 2 -36.61 -18.26 43.52
CA SER A 2 -35.78 -17.04 43.49
C SER A 2 -36.08 -16.26 42.21
N THR A 3 -36.90 -15.23 42.32
CA THR A 3 -37.08 -14.24 41.26
C THR A 3 -35.80 -13.42 41.13
N SER A 4 -35.00 -13.72 40.11
CA SER A 4 -33.90 -12.84 39.72
C SER A 4 -34.44 -11.45 39.42
N ALA A 5 -33.83 -10.42 39.99
CA ALA A 5 -34.18 -9.03 39.67
C ALA A 5 -34.11 -8.82 38.15
N PRO A 6 -35.01 -8.01 37.56
CA PRO A 6 -34.99 -7.76 36.13
C PRO A 6 -33.66 -7.11 35.72
N ALA A 7 -33.14 -7.47 34.55
CA ALA A 7 -31.92 -6.89 34.01
C ALA A 7 -32.10 -5.37 33.84
N ALA A 8 -31.26 -4.59 34.52
CA ALA A 8 -31.24 -3.14 34.40
C ALA A 8 -30.39 -2.71 33.19
N HIS A 9 -30.93 -1.83 32.35
CA HIS A 9 -30.23 -1.22 31.24
C HIS A 9 -30.13 0.30 31.45
N TYR A 10 -29.16 0.95 30.78
CA TYR A 10 -29.08 2.41 30.81
C TYR A 10 -30.33 3.03 30.17
N THR A 11 -31.03 3.85 30.95
CA THR A 11 -32.12 4.74 30.53
C THR A 11 -31.70 6.21 30.64
N ILE A 12 -32.50 7.12 30.09
CA ILE A 12 -32.30 8.58 30.27
C ILE A 12 -32.23 8.95 31.76
N ASP A 13 -33.02 8.29 32.60
CA ASP A 13 -33.02 8.56 34.04
C ASP A 13 -31.77 8.02 34.72
N THR A 14 -31.22 6.88 34.28
CA THR A 14 -29.91 6.42 34.77
C THR A 14 -28.80 7.39 34.39
N LEU A 15 -28.78 7.92 33.16
CA LEU A 15 -27.80 8.91 32.72
C LEU A 15 -27.94 10.22 33.50
N ARG A 16 -29.19 10.62 33.80
CA ARG A 16 -29.47 11.77 34.67
C ARG A 16 -28.91 11.56 36.08
N GLY A 17 -29.04 10.35 36.63
CA GLY A 17 -28.44 9.97 37.92
C GLY A 17 -26.90 10.06 37.92
N VAL A 18 -26.26 9.83 36.77
CA VAL A 18 -24.80 9.98 36.57
C VAL A 18 -24.41 11.45 36.29
N GLY A 19 -25.37 12.36 36.11
CA GLY A 19 -25.13 13.79 35.86
C GLY A 19 -25.08 14.20 34.38
N LEU A 20 -25.45 13.31 33.45
CA LEU A 20 -25.57 13.64 32.02
C LEU A 20 -27.03 13.78 31.60
N LEU A 21 -27.36 14.93 31.01
CA LEU A 21 -28.68 15.19 30.42
C LEU A 21 -28.60 15.14 28.89
N PRO A 22 -29.50 14.42 28.20
CA PRO A 22 -29.48 14.34 26.76
C PRO A 22 -29.92 15.66 26.10
N MET A 23 -29.52 15.88 24.85
CA MET A 23 -30.04 16.98 24.04
C MET A 23 -31.54 16.84 23.82
N GLN A 24 -32.24 17.97 23.89
CA GLN A 24 -33.68 18.02 23.63
C GLN A 24 -33.97 17.77 22.14
N LEU A 25 -34.84 16.80 21.86
CA LEU A 25 -35.23 16.41 20.49
C LEU A 25 -36.52 17.07 20.00
N ALA A 26 -37.51 17.26 20.87
CA ALA A 26 -38.79 17.86 20.52
C ALA A 26 -38.88 19.32 20.97
N LEU A 27 -38.64 19.58 22.26
CA LEU A 27 -38.83 20.87 22.88
C LEU A 27 -37.49 21.55 23.14
N SER A 28 -37.07 22.40 22.22
CA SER A 28 -35.84 23.18 22.36
C SER A 28 -35.98 24.51 21.64
N ARG A 29 -35.44 25.57 22.24
CA ARG A 29 -35.29 26.89 21.60
C ARG A 29 -34.13 26.92 20.58
N GLN A 30 -33.32 25.86 20.52
CA GLN A 30 -32.21 25.73 19.59
C GLN A 30 -32.70 25.40 18.17
N PRO A 31 -31.97 25.82 17.11
CA PRO A 31 -32.36 25.54 15.73
C PRO A 31 -32.44 24.03 15.46
N ARG A 32 -33.58 23.59 14.92
CA ARG A 32 -33.89 22.15 14.72
C ARG A 32 -33.31 21.55 13.44
N LEU A 33 -32.20 22.06 12.93
CA LEU A 33 -31.37 21.47 11.85
C LEU A 33 -32.17 20.76 10.71
N ARG A 34 -33.24 21.39 10.24
CA ARG A 34 -34.10 20.89 9.16
C ARG A 34 -34.13 21.87 7.99
N PRO A 35 -33.01 22.03 7.26
CA PRO A 35 -32.90 23.01 6.18
C PRO A 35 -33.86 22.73 5.02
N HIS A 36 -34.42 21.53 4.93
CA HIS A 36 -35.45 21.22 3.94
C HIS A 36 -36.77 21.97 4.17
N VAL A 37 -37.03 22.45 5.39
CA VAL A 37 -38.25 23.19 5.74
C VAL A 37 -38.32 24.46 4.88
N ARG A 38 -39.35 24.57 4.05
CA ARG A 38 -39.60 25.65 3.06
C ARG A 38 -38.67 25.69 1.83
N HIS A 39 -37.69 24.79 1.72
CA HIS A 39 -36.76 24.76 0.58
C HIS A 39 -37.01 23.60 -0.38
N LEU A 40 -37.23 22.39 0.16
CA LEU A 40 -37.59 21.22 -0.65
C LEU A 40 -39.11 21.21 -0.89
N LYS A 41 -39.54 20.80 -2.09
CA LYS A 41 -40.97 20.73 -2.47
C LYS A 41 -41.44 19.29 -2.63
N GLY A 42 -42.69 19.01 -2.31
CA GLY A 42 -43.28 17.67 -2.48
C GLY A 42 -42.76 16.65 -1.47
N LEU A 43 -42.54 15.41 -1.91
CA LEU A 43 -42.04 14.33 -1.05
C LEU A 43 -40.60 14.62 -0.59
N VAL A 44 -40.39 14.60 0.73
CA VAL A 44 -39.08 14.72 1.36
C VAL A 44 -38.77 13.43 2.12
N TYR A 45 -37.70 12.75 1.72
CA TYR A 45 -37.25 11.54 2.39
C TYR A 45 -36.64 11.85 3.77
N PRO A 46 -36.72 10.91 4.73
CA PRO A 46 -36.21 11.12 6.08
C PRO A 46 -34.68 11.17 6.18
N LEU A 47 -33.95 10.82 5.11
CA LEU A 47 -32.49 10.94 5.05
C LEU A 47 -32.09 12.41 5.19
N PRO A 48 -31.40 12.83 6.27
CA PRO A 48 -31.07 14.23 6.46
C PRO A 48 -30.10 14.73 5.37
N TYR A 49 -30.31 15.97 4.92
CA TYR A 49 -29.40 16.73 4.05
C TYR A 49 -29.09 16.13 2.66
N TYR A 50 -29.83 15.11 2.20
CA TYR A 50 -29.54 14.42 0.92
C TYR A 50 -29.48 15.33 -0.32
N ALA A 51 -30.09 16.52 -0.26
CA ALA A 51 -30.12 17.49 -1.35
C ALA A 51 -29.40 18.82 -1.02
N MET A 52 -28.61 18.87 0.06
CA MET A 52 -27.99 20.12 0.52
C MET A 52 -26.97 20.66 -0.48
N TRP A 53 -26.07 19.82 -0.98
CA TRP A 53 -25.01 20.18 -1.95
C TRP A 53 -25.53 20.70 -3.28
N ARG A 54 -26.72 20.25 -3.68
CA ARG A 54 -27.44 20.74 -4.87
C ARG A 54 -27.91 22.19 -4.72
N GLY A 55 -27.71 22.82 -3.55
CA GLY A 55 -28.23 24.15 -3.23
C GLY A 55 -29.53 24.09 -2.44
N ASN A 56 -29.69 23.05 -1.61
CA ASN A 56 -30.87 22.81 -0.77
C ASN A 56 -32.20 22.79 -1.57
N HIS A 57 -32.23 22.08 -2.71
CA HIS A 57 -33.44 21.91 -3.51
C HIS A 57 -33.51 20.54 -4.18
N ASN A 58 -34.73 20.11 -4.51
CA ASN A 58 -35.00 18.87 -5.25
C ASN A 58 -35.56 19.10 -6.67
N LYS A 59 -35.36 20.30 -7.22
CA LYS A 59 -35.73 20.64 -8.61
C LYS A 59 -34.73 20.08 -9.64
N TYR A 60 -35.11 20.14 -10.92
CA TYR A 60 -34.28 19.82 -12.09
C TYR A 60 -33.69 18.40 -12.14
N MET A 61 -34.41 17.43 -11.55
CA MET A 61 -33.99 16.02 -11.49
C MET A 61 -34.10 15.28 -12.83
N TYR A 62 -34.80 15.85 -13.82
CA TYR A 62 -35.03 15.22 -15.12
C TYR A 62 -33.79 15.24 -16.03
N ASN A 63 -32.82 16.13 -15.77
CA ASN A 63 -31.64 16.26 -16.60
C ASN A 63 -30.80 14.97 -16.53
N GLN A 64 -30.35 14.40 -17.65
CA GLN A 64 -29.58 13.15 -17.65
C GLN A 64 -28.07 13.40 -17.62
N SER A 65 -27.58 14.32 -18.46
CA SER A 65 -26.17 14.68 -18.57
C SER A 65 -25.87 15.95 -17.78
N THR A 66 -24.81 15.94 -16.99
CA THR A 66 -24.38 17.07 -16.15
C THR A 66 -22.98 17.53 -16.54
N VAL A 67 -22.60 18.74 -16.17
CA VAL A 67 -21.19 19.16 -16.21
C VAL A 67 -20.39 18.20 -15.32
N SER A 68 -19.42 17.52 -15.92
CA SER A 68 -18.72 16.39 -15.32
C SER A 68 -17.21 16.51 -15.55
N ARG A 69 -16.43 16.10 -14.55
CA ARG A 69 -14.98 15.89 -14.70
C ARG A 69 -14.70 14.45 -15.18
N TRP A 70 -13.44 14.15 -15.52
CA TRP A 70 -13.02 12.78 -15.79
C TRP A 70 -13.44 11.85 -14.65
N GLY A 71 -14.08 10.73 -14.98
CA GLY A 71 -14.62 9.78 -14.00
C GLY A 71 -16.08 10.04 -13.62
N GLU A 72 -16.78 10.99 -14.24
CA GLU A 72 -18.16 11.37 -13.94
C GLU A 72 -19.02 11.44 -15.21
N GLY A 73 -20.34 11.27 -15.08
CA GLY A 73 -21.31 11.49 -16.16
C GLY A 73 -20.95 10.85 -17.50
N GLU A 74 -20.96 11.65 -18.55
CA GLU A 74 -20.72 11.23 -19.93
C GLU A 74 -19.27 10.85 -20.22
N THR A 75 -18.33 11.04 -19.29
CA THR A 75 -16.93 10.64 -19.53
C THR A 75 -16.76 9.12 -19.64
N ARG A 76 -17.79 8.32 -19.35
CA ARG A 76 -17.81 6.88 -19.62
C ARG A 76 -17.61 6.51 -21.09
N HIS A 77 -17.93 7.44 -22.00
CA HIS A 77 -17.77 7.27 -23.45
C HIS A 77 -16.36 7.63 -23.93
N MET A 78 -15.54 8.24 -23.06
CA MET A 78 -14.19 8.68 -23.36
C MET A 78 -13.18 7.81 -22.61
N TYR A 79 -12.03 7.52 -23.23
CA TYR A 79 -10.97 6.77 -22.58
C TYR A 79 -10.14 7.67 -21.67
N HIS A 80 -9.97 7.25 -20.41
CA HIS A 80 -9.00 7.83 -19.48
C HIS A 80 -8.33 6.69 -18.71
N GLN A 81 -7.00 6.58 -18.83
CA GLN A 81 -6.23 5.42 -18.36
C GLN A 81 -6.51 5.04 -16.90
N HIS A 82 -6.67 6.02 -16.00
CA HIS A 82 -7.02 5.75 -14.61
C HIS A 82 -8.44 5.14 -14.45
N TYR A 83 -9.45 5.78 -15.03
CA TYR A 83 -10.85 5.37 -14.83
C TYR A 83 -11.23 4.12 -15.63
N SER A 84 -10.51 3.81 -16.71
CA SER A 84 -10.78 2.63 -17.53
C SER A 84 -10.55 1.31 -16.78
N HIS A 85 -9.66 1.27 -15.77
CA HIS A 85 -9.43 0.09 -14.93
C HIS A 85 -10.01 0.21 -13.52
N ALA A 86 -10.26 1.43 -13.04
CA ALA A 86 -10.72 1.69 -11.67
C ALA A 86 -12.24 1.90 -11.54
N LYS A 87 -12.99 2.03 -12.65
CA LYS A 87 -14.44 2.32 -12.62
C LYS A 87 -15.22 1.60 -13.71
N CYS A 88 -16.32 0.96 -13.35
CA CYS A 88 -17.24 0.34 -14.31
C CYS A 88 -17.96 1.43 -15.15
N PRO A 89 -18.08 1.30 -16.48
CA PRO A 89 -18.79 2.28 -17.33
C PRO A 89 -20.27 2.46 -16.97
N THR A 90 -20.89 1.51 -16.27
CA THR A 90 -22.28 1.62 -15.80
C THR A 90 -22.42 2.38 -14.48
N ASP A 91 -21.32 2.61 -13.76
CA ASP A 91 -21.32 3.24 -12.44
C ASP A 91 -21.02 4.75 -12.51
N TYR A 92 -21.04 5.30 -13.73
CA TYR A 92 -20.99 6.74 -13.95
C TYR A 92 -22.36 7.35 -13.64
N GLY A 93 -22.40 8.17 -12.60
CA GLY A 93 -23.56 8.99 -12.22
C GLY A 93 -23.33 10.47 -12.55
N ARG A 94 -24.10 11.35 -11.94
CA ARG A 94 -23.99 12.80 -12.10
C ARG A 94 -22.67 13.35 -11.54
N GLY A 95 -22.19 14.43 -12.15
CA GLY A 95 -20.94 15.11 -11.78
C GLY A 95 -21.10 16.22 -10.74
N GLY A 96 -19.99 16.56 -10.09
CA GLY A 96 -19.87 17.72 -9.20
C GLY A 96 -20.95 17.80 -8.09
N ARG A 97 -21.63 18.95 -8.02
CA ARG A 97 -22.65 19.24 -6.98
C ARG A 97 -23.93 18.42 -7.12
N GLU A 98 -24.12 17.75 -8.26
CA GLU A 98 -25.27 16.90 -8.54
C GLU A 98 -25.06 15.45 -8.11
N PHE A 99 -24.03 15.17 -7.29
CA PHE A 99 -23.76 13.84 -6.74
C PHE A 99 -25.01 13.20 -6.12
N GLU A 100 -25.25 11.95 -6.48
CA GLU A 100 -26.47 11.22 -6.15
C GLU A 100 -26.41 10.60 -4.74
N TYR A 101 -26.44 11.44 -3.71
CA TYR A 101 -26.50 10.97 -2.30
C TYR A 101 -27.72 10.08 -2.01
N LEU A 102 -28.82 10.32 -2.72
CA LEU A 102 -30.04 9.51 -2.67
C LEU A 102 -30.57 9.34 -4.09
N SER A 103 -30.80 8.10 -4.50
CA SER A 103 -31.43 7.76 -5.77
C SER A 103 -32.63 6.86 -5.51
N VAL A 104 -33.78 7.20 -6.09
CA VAL A 104 -35.02 6.41 -5.97
C VAL A 104 -35.49 6.08 -7.38
N LYS A 105 -35.59 4.77 -7.67
CA LYS A 105 -36.01 4.25 -8.97
C LYS A 105 -37.12 3.23 -8.78
N ARG A 106 -38.12 3.24 -9.65
CA ARG A 106 -39.15 2.19 -9.72
C ARG A 106 -38.58 0.96 -10.46
N GLY A 107 -39.13 -0.22 -10.17
CA GLY A 107 -38.77 -1.47 -10.84
C GLY A 107 -38.48 -2.60 -9.87
N ARG A 108 -38.22 -3.80 -10.40
CA ARG A 108 -37.79 -4.96 -9.61
C ARG A 108 -36.28 -4.90 -9.43
N LEU A 109 -35.80 -4.93 -8.19
CA LEU A 109 -34.36 -4.98 -7.89
C LEU A 109 -33.76 -6.28 -8.43
N VAL A 110 -32.77 -6.16 -9.33
CA VAL A 110 -31.98 -7.29 -9.83
C VAL A 110 -30.67 -7.34 -9.04
N LYS A 111 -30.52 -8.33 -8.16
CA LYS A 111 -29.27 -8.60 -7.44
C LYS A 111 -28.42 -9.55 -8.30
N LYS A 112 -27.41 -9.00 -9.00
CA LYS A 112 -26.42 -9.82 -9.71
C LYS A 112 -25.67 -10.68 -8.68
N PRO A 113 -25.29 -11.94 -9.02
CA PRO A 113 -24.44 -12.73 -8.15
C PRO A 113 -23.09 -12.03 -7.94
N LEU A 114 -22.48 -12.19 -6.77
CA LEU A 114 -21.12 -11.70 -6.53
C LEU A 114 -20.13 -12.46 -7.42
N PRO A 115 -18.98 -11.84 -7.78
CA PRO A 115 -17.91 -12.55 -8.47
C PRO A 115 -17.46 -13.79 -7.69
N GLN A 116 -17.22 -14.89 -8.40
CA GLN A 116 -16.64 -16.11 -7.83
C GLN A 116 -15.12 -16.06 -7.96
N VAL A 117 -14.41 -16.55 -6.95
CA VAL A 117 -12.95 -16.66 -6.99
C VAL A 117 -12.58 -17.70 -8.05
N GLN A 118 -11.73 -17.31 -8.99
CA GLN A 118 -11.22 -18.17 -10.06
C GLN A 118 -9.93 -18.89 -9.65
N TYR A 119 -9.57 -19.95 -10.37
CA TYR A 119 -8.39 -20.79 -10.11
C TYR A 119 -8.40 -21.46 -8.73
N VAL A 120 -9.58 -21.90 -8.28
CA VAL A 120 -9.75 -22.65 -7.02
C VAL A 120 -10.47 -23.96 -7.32
N SER A 121 -9.89 -25.06 -6.89
CA SER A 121 -10.46 -26.40 -7.06
C SER A 121 -11.70 -26.56 -6.17
N LYS A 122 -12.78 -27.13 -6.71
CA LYS A 122 -14.00 -27.39 -5.94
C LYS A 122 -13.68 -28.35 -4.79
N GLY A 123 -14.10 -27.99 -3.57
CA GLY A 123 -13.84 -28.79 -2.36
C GLY A 123 -12.45 -28.60 -1.74
N SER A 124 -11.60 -27.73 -2.30
CA SER A 124 -10.31 -27.38 -1.70
C SER A 124 -10.53 -26.76 -0.32
N LYS A 125 -9.73 -27.23 0.66
CA LYS A 125 -9.76 -26.74 2.04
C LYS A 125 -8.56 -25.81 2.23
N PRO A 126 -8.73 -24.47 2.13
CA PRO A 126 -7.62 -23.55 2.26
C PRO A 126 -7.11 -23.49 3.71
N THR A 127 -5.86 -23.08 3.87
CA THR A 127 -5.34 -22.62 5.15
C THR A 127 -5.67 -21.14 5.36
N TRP A 128 -5.85 -20.75 6.62
CA TRP A 128 -6.18 -19.38 7.02
C TRP A 128 -5.03 -18.79 7.83
N LEU A 129 -4.54 -17.62 7.41
CA LEU A 129 -3.50 -16.87 8.12
C LEU A 129 -4.12 -15.73 8.94
N PHE A 130 -3.98 -15.80 10.26
CA PHE A 130 -4.47 -14.74 11.16
C PHE A 130 -3.54 -13.54 11.17
N LYS A 131 -3.87 -12.50 10.40
CA LYS A 131 -3.14 -11.23 10.40
C LYS A 131 -3.55 -10.36 11.59
N SER A 132 -2.57 -9.83 12.33
CA SER A 132 -2.82 -8.94 13.45
C SER A 132 -1.75 -7.86 13.55
N TRP A 133 -2.07 -6.75 14.22
CA TRP A 133 -1.13 -5.66 14.48
C TRP A 133 -0.03 -6.01 15.49
N HIS A 134 -0.13 -7.17 16.16
CA HIS A 134 0.95 -7.70 16.99
C HIS A 134 2.16 -8.14 16.13
N THR A 135 1.93 -8.56 14.88
CA THR A 135 2.99 -8.84 13.91
C THR A 135 3.45 -7.53 13.28
N PRO A 136 4.78 -7.26 13.22
CA PRO A 136 5.26 -6.01 12.64
C PRO A 136 4.94 -5.95 11.15
N LEU A 137 4.56 -4.77 10.65
CA LEU A 137 4.21 -4.56 9.23
C LEU A 137 5.37 -4.89 8.27
N SER A 138 6.62 -4.82 8.75
CA SER A 138 7.81 -5.21 7.98
C SER A 138 7.95 -6.73 7.80
N SER A 139 7.22 -7.54 8.57
CA SER A 139 7.24 -9.01 8.41
C SER A 139 6.60 -9.42 7.09
N PRO A 140 7.22 -10.33 6.31
CA PRO A 140 6.63 -10.93 5.12
C PRO A 140 5.20 -11.46 5.34
N THR A 141 4.90 -11.98 6.54
CA THR A 141 3.58 -12.52 6.92
C THR A 141 2.43 -11.53 6.74
N MET A 142 2.67 -10.22 6.93
CA MET A 142 1.61 -9.21 6.71
C MET A 142 1.23 -9.08 5.23
N TRP A 143 2.13 -9.45 4.34
CA TRP A 143 2.01 -9.35 2.89
C TRP A 143 1.60 -10.67 2.22
N GLU A 144 1.68 -11.78 2.96
CA GLU A 144 1.17 -13.10 2.54
C GLU A 144 -0.34 -13.06 2.27
N ARG A 145 -0.84 -14.05 1.54
CA ARG A 145 -2.29 -14.21 1.33
C ARG A 145 -2.95 -14.65 2.63
N GLU A 146 -4.13 -14.11 2.93
CA GLU A 146 -4.91 -14.53 4.11
C GLU A 146 -5.55 -15.91 3.90
N VAL A 147 -6.23 -16.09 2.76
CA VAL A 147 -6.74 -17.39 2.29
C VAL A 147 -5.72 -18.01 1.37
N GLN A 148 -5.19 -19.17 1.75
CA GLN A 148 -4.12 -19.85 1.06
C GLN A 148 -4.62 -21.22 0.58
N TYR A 149 -4.72 -21.40 -0.73
CA TYR A 149 -5.14 -22.67 -1.34
C TYR A 149 -3.93 -23.53 -1.69
N ALA A 150 -4.09 -24.86 -1.62
CA ALA A 150 -3.03 -25.80 -1.99
C ALA A 150 -2.63 -25.66 -3.46
N GLU A 151 -3.61 -25.46 -4.34
CA GLU A 151 -3.40 -25.21 -5.77
C GLU A 151 -2.65 -23.90 -6.09
N HIS A 152 -2.43 -23.02 -5.10
CA HIS A 152 -1.62 -21.81 -5.26
C HIS A 152 -0.19 -21.95 -4.73
N VAL A 153 0.16 -23.12 -4.16
CA VAL A 153 1.50 -23.40 -3.64
C VAL A 153 2.43 -23.81 -4.80
N PRO A 154 3.54 -23.10 -5.04
CA PRO A 154 4.49 -23.48 -6.07
C PRO A 154 5.41 -24.62 -5.58
N GLU A 155 4.88 -25.84 -5.57
CA GLU A 155 5.58 -27.04 -5.07
C GLU A 155 6.93 -27.29 -5.77
N HIS A 156 7.04 -26.95 -7.06
CA HIS A 156 8.30 -27.05 -7.82
C HIS A 156 9.44 -26.18 -7.27
N LEU A 157 9.14 -25.21 -6.40
CA LEU A 157 10.13 -24.40 -5.69
C LEU A 157 10.43 -24.92 -4.27
N GLY A 158 9.79 -26.00 -3.83
CA GLY A 158 9.86 -26.51 -2.46
C GLY A 158 9.02 -25.74 -1.44
N ALA A 159 8.13 -24.85 -1.90
CA ALA A 159 7.30 -24.03 -1.03
C ALA A 159 6.21 -24.85 -0.31
N LYS A 160 5.93 -24.50 0.95
CA LYS A 160 4.86 -25.08 1.79
C LYS A 160 3.63 -24.19 1.90
N ARG A 161 3.73 -22.95 1.40
CA ARG A 161 2.66 -21.95 1.33
C ARG A 161 2.72 -21.19 0.00
N PRO A 162 1.63 -20.57 -0.47
CA PRO A 162 1.73 -19.64 -1.60
C PRO A 162 2.63 -18.46 -1.26
N LEU A 163 3.21 -17.85 -2.30
CA LEU A 163 4.00 -16.63 -2.18
C LEU A 163 3.10 -15.42 -1.86
N ALA A 164 3.71 -14.37 -1.32
CA ALA A 164 3.02 -13.11 -1.06
C ALA A 164 2.56 -12.45 -2.36
N VAL A 165 1.40 -11.77 -2.31
CA VAL A 165 0.78 -11.11 -3.48
C VAL A 165 0.98 -9.59 -3.49
N VAL A 166 1.34 -9.02 -2.34
CA VAL A 166 1.68 -7.60 -2.20
C VAL A 166 3.14 -7.51 -1.80
N ALA A 167 3.87 -6.57 -2.39
CA ALA A 167 5.24 -6.24 -2.00
C ALA A 167 5.28 -4.87 -1.28
N PRO A 168 6.25 -4.63 -0.39
CA PRO A 168 6.40 -3.34 0.28
C PRO A 168 6.77 -2.25 -0.74
N ARG A 169 6.07 -1.11 -0.69
CA ARG A 169 6.31 0.05 -1.58
C ARG A 169 7.37 0.98 -0.99
N THR A 170 8.57 0.47 -0.75
CA THR A 170 9.68 1.24 -0.15
C THR A 170 10.69 1.64 -1.22
N MET A 171 11.11 2.92 -1.21
CA MET A 171 12.25 3.39 -1.99
C MET A 171 13.55 3.09 -1.23
N HIS A 172 14.25 2.03 -1.63
CA HIS A 172 15.48 1.55 -1.01
C HIS A 172 16.68 2.41 -1.43
N ARG A 173 17.25 3.12 -0.46
CA ARG A 173 18.45 3.98 -0.68
C ARG A 173 19.77 3.34 -0.27
N TYR A 174 19.70 2.24 0.48
CA TYR A 174 20.83 1.46 0.97
C TYR A 174 20.54 -0.03 0.76
N LEU A 175 21.60 -0.84 0.69
CA LEU A 175 21.51 -2.29 0.58
C LEU A 175 21.44 -2.94 1.97
N PHE A 176 20.74 -4.07 2.05
CA PHE A 176 20.69 -4.91 3.26
C PHE A 176 21.08 -6.34 2.87
N LEU A 177 22.23 -6.79 3.39
CA LEU A 177 22.92 -7.99 2.88
C LEU A 177 22.67 -9.24 3.73
N MET A 178 21.77 -9.21 4.70
CA MET A 178 21.59 -10.34 5.63
C MET A 178 21.13 -11.61 4.93
N HIS A 179 20.22 -11.49 3.95
CA HIS A 179 19.65 -12.62 3.20
C HIS A 179 20.37 -12.90 1.86
N MET A 180 21.49 -12.23 1.63
CA MET A 180 22.39 -12.45 0.49
C MET A 180 23.57 -13.28 0.98
N GLU A 181 23.97 -14.30 0.23
CA GLU A 181 25.17 -15.07 0.52
C GLU A 181 26.43 -14.30 0.07
N LYS A 182 26.46 -13.89 -1.20
CA LYS A 182 27.53 -13.09 -1.78
C LYS A 182 27.03 -12.18 -2.90
N ILE A 183 27.76 -11.10 -3.14
CA ILE A 183 27.62 -10.18 -4.25
C ILE A 183 28.96 -10.11 -4.97
N THR A 184 28.96 -10.45 -6.25
CA THR A 184 30.13 -10.34 -7.13
C THR A 184 29.90 -9.22 -8.12
N ILE A 185 30.83 -8.27 -8.17
CA ILE A 185 30.76 -7.11 -9.06
C ILE A 185 31.96 -7.17 -9.97
N THR A 186 31.71 -7.29 -11.27
CA THR A 186 32.73 -7.32 -12.31
C THR A 186 32.73 -5.98 -13.03
N ILE A 187 33.89 -5.34 -13.12
CA ILE A 187 34.07 -4.06 -13.80
C ILE A 187 35.23 -4.15 -14.80
N SER A 188 35.18 -3.41 -15.90
CA SER A 188 36.33 -3.30 -16.80
C SER A 188 37.14 -2.04 -16.48
N PRO A 189 38.45 -2.13 -16.18
CA PRO A 189 39.30 -0.95 -16.01
C PRO A 189 39.29 -0.02 -17.23
N PHE A 190 39.20 -0.60 -18.43
CA PHE A 190 39.35 0.11 -19.69
C PHE A 190 38.10 0.91 -20.10
N LEU A 191 36.90 0.44 -19.74
CA LEU A 191 35.64 1.14 -20.02
C LEU A 191 35.49 2.45 -19.22
N PHE A 192 36.25 2.61 -18.13
CA PHE A 192 36.23 3.82 -17.31
C PHE A 192 36.71 5.05 -18.09
N GLY A 193 37.71 4.87 -18.96
CA GLY A 193 38.28 5.97 -19.77
C GLY A 193 37.30 6.58 -20.78
N TYR A 194 36.27 5.83 -21.20
CA TYR A 194 35.29 6.27 -22.19
C TYR A 194 34.16 7.13 -21.61
N GLY A 195 34.16 7.40 -20.30
CA GLY A 195 33.10 8.17 -19.65
C GLY A 195 31.77 7.42 -19.55
N HIS A 196 31.82 6.08 -19.55
CA HIS A 196 30.62 5.26 -19.59
C HIS A 196 29.79 5.40 -18.30
N THR A 197 28.56 5.89 -18.45
CA THR A 197 27.57 6.05 -17.36
C THR A 197 27.33 4.76 -16.57
N LEU A 198 27.34 3.60 -17.24
CA LEU A 198 27.22 2.28 -16.61
C LEU A 198 28.36 1.99 -15.64
N GLN A 199 29.61 2.26 -16.04
CA GLN A 199 30.77 2.04 -15.18
C GLN A 199 30.65 2.87 -13.90
N LYS A 200 30.21 4.13 -14.02
CA LYS A 200 29.95 4.99 -12.85
C LYS A 200 28.85 4.41 -11.96
N ALA A 201 27.72 3.99 -12.54
CA ALA A 201 26.60 3.43 -11.78
C ALA A 201 27.01 2.17 -11.00
N VAL A 202 27.79 1.28 -11.61
CA VAL A 202 28.29 0.04 -10.99
C VAL A 202 29.33 0.33 -9.92
N MET A 203 30.23 1.28 -10.13
CA MET A 203 31.19 1.72 -9.10
C MET A 203 30.49 2.36 -7.90
N ASP A 204 29.49 3.21 -8.14
CA ASP A 204 28.70 3.81 -7.07
C ASP A 204 27.84 2.76 -6.34
N PHE A 205 27.34 1.74 -7.05
CA PHE A 205 26.70 0.58 -6.43
C PHE A 205 27.68 -0.19 -5.54
N TYR A 206 28.89 -0.49 -6.02
CA TYR A 206 29.94 -1.15 -5.22
C TYR A 206 30.24 -0.35 -3.94
N ARG A 207 30.43 0.97 -4.05
CA ARG A 207 30.66 1.86 -2.90
C ARG A 207 29.52 1.80 -1.88
N ARG A 208 28.26 1.72 -2.34
CA ARG A 208 27.11 1.58 -1.45
C ARG A 208 26.94 0.16 -0.89
N ALA A 209 27.43 -0.86 -1.60
CA ALA A 209 27.44 -2.25 -1.15
C ALA A 209 28.45 -2.48 -0.02
N ILE A 210 29.65 -1.91 -0.12
CA ILE A 210 30.65 -1.98 0.97
C ILE A 210 30.23 -1.16 2.20
N SER A 211 29.35 -0.17 2.04
CA SER A 211 28.73 0.61 3.12
C SER A 211 27.28 0.17 3.41
N ALA A 212 26.93 -1.06 3.04
CA ALA A 212 25.59 -1.60 3.23
C ALA A 212 25.31 -1.93 4.70
N ARG A 213 24.04 -2.15 5.00
CA ARG A 213 23.59 -2.65 6.28
C ARG A 213 23.88 -4.14 6.42
N ALA A 214 25.00 -4.45 7.05
CA ALA A 214 25.38 -5.77 7.56
C ALA A 214 26.47 -5.56 8.62
N PRO A 215 26.70 -6.51 9.55
CA PRO A 215 27.79 -6.41 10.52
C PRO A 215 29.16 -6.24 9.84
N PHE A 216 29.42 -7.05 8.81
CA PHE A 216 30.64 -7.00 8.00
C PHE A 216 30.30 -7.16 6.51
N PRO A 217 29.92 -6.08 5.79
CA PRO A 217 29.52 -6.16 4.39
C PRO A 217 30.65 -6.66 3.48
N LYS A 218 31.91 -6.38 3.84
CA LYS A 218 33.12 -6.82 3.12
C LYS A 218 33.22 -8.35 2.98
N ASP A 219 32.61 -9.12 3.88
CA ASP A 219 32.66 -10.59 3.85
C ASP A 219 31.77 -11.17 2.75
N LYS A 220 30.85 -10.35 2.21
CA LYS A 220 29.88 -10.76 1.19
C LYS A 220 30.09 -10.06 -0.15
N VAL A 221 30.78 -8.92 -0.18
CA VAL A 221 30.89 -8.07 -1.37
C VAL A 221 32.28 -8.22 -1.98
N PHE A 222 32.34 -8.71 -3.21
CA PHE A 222 33.58 -8.97 -3.94
C PHE A 222 33.62 -8.16 -5.25
N LEU A 223 34.76 -7.53 -5.53
CA LEU A 223 35.02 -6.77 -6.75
C LEU A 223 36.05 -7.51 -7.60
N PHE A 224 35.74 -7.68 -8.89
CA PHE A 224 36.61 -8.31 -9.88
C PHE A 224 36.85 -7.35 -11.05
N TYR A 225 38.07 -7.33 -11.55
CA TYR A 225 38.42 -6.61 -12.78
C TYR A 225 38.38 -7.58 -13.97
N ALA A 226 37.61 -7.25 -15.00
CA ALA A 226 37.58 -7.97 -16.27
C ALA A 226 38.65 -7.44 -17.22
N ILE A 227 39.71 -8.22 -17.41
CA ILE A 227 40.78 -7.93 -18.36
C ILE A 227 40.24 -8.04 -19.80
N ASP A 228 39.30 -8.94 -20.05
CA ASP A 228 38.75 -9.24 -21.38
C ASP A 228 37.72 -8.20 -21.88
N HIS A 229 37.75 -6.97 -21.35
CA HIS A 229 36.82 -5.88 -21.71
C HIS A 229 35.33 -6.25 -21.59
N ILE A 230 34.98 -7.19 -20.71
CA ILE A 230 33.61 -7.59 -20.47
C ILE A 230 32.81 -6.40 -19.93
N THR A 231 31.58 -6.22 -20.43
CA THR A 231 30.60 -5.28 -19.89
C THR A 231 30.47 -5.46 -18.38
N PRO A 232 30.45 -4.37 -17.59
CA PRO A 232 30.33 -4.51 -16.15
C PRO A 232 29.06 -5.29 -15.79
N ARG A 233 29.13 -6.07 -14.71
CA ARG A 233 28.09 -7.01 -14.28
C ARG A 233 28.01 -7.02 -12.76
N ILE A 234 26.81 -7.17 -12.23
CA ILE A 234 26.55 -7.45 -10.82
C ILE A 234 25.87 -8.80 -10.75
N GLU A 235 26.28 -9.67 -9.84
CA GLU A 235 25.62 -10.93 -9.57
C GLU A 235 25.45 -11.11 -8.06
N VAL A 236 24.23 -11.43 -7.65
CA VAL A 236 23.84 -11.62 -6.26
C VAL A 236 23.44 -13.06 -6.08
N THR A 237 24.15 -13.79 -5.23
CA THR A 237 23.77 -15.15 -4.82
C THR A 237 23.04 -15.06 -3.48
N TRP A 238 21.83 -15.60 -3.41
CA TRP A 238 21.03 -15.66 -2.18
C TRP A 238 21.43 -16.87 -1.32
N LEU A 239 20.97 -16.94 -0.07
CA LEU A 239 21.30 -18.05 0.83
C LEU A 239 20.84 -19.44 0.31
N ASN A 240 19.87 -19.49 -0.60
CA ASN A 240 19.41 -20.73 -1.25
C ASN A 240 20.21 -21.08 -2.53
N GLY A 241 21.33 -20.40 -2.80
CA GLY A 241 22.20 -20.63 -3.95
C GLY A 241 21.67 -20.08 -5.28
N LYS A 242 20.43 -19.58 -5.34
CA LYS A 242 19.92 -18.94 -6.56
C LYS A 242 20.65 -17.63 -6.82
N THR A 243 20.90 -17.34 -8.09
CA THR A 243 21.58 -16.13 -8.53
C THR A 243 20.62 -15.16 -9.20
N TYR A 244 20.83 -13.87 -8.97
CA TYR A 244 20.15 -12.77 -9.65
C TYR A 244 21.19 -11.83 -10.24
N VAL A 245 20.98 -11.43 -11.49
CA VAL A 245 21.84 -10.49 -12.22
C VAL A 245 20.98 -9.29 -12.59
N PRO A 246 21.04 -8.16 -11.84
CA PRO A 246 20.28 -6.97 -12.21
C PRO A 246 20.75 -6.47 -13.59
N PRO A 247 19.86 -6.33 -14.58
CA PRO A 247 20.24 -5.87 -15.90
C PRO A 247 20.78 -4.44 -15.83
N LEU A 248 21.95 -4.24 -16.43
CA LEU A 248 22.60 -2.93 -16.54
C LEU A 248 22.28 -2.34 -17.90
N LEU A 249 21.42 -1.32 -17.91
CA LEU A 249 20.96 -0.61 -19.11
C LEU A 249 21.42 0.85 -19.07
N GLU A 250 21.54 1.45 -20.24
CA GLU A 250 21.90 2.87 -20.33
C GLU A 250 20.86 3.73 -19.57
N GLY A 251 21.35 4.72 -18.82
CA GLY A 251 20.50 5.58 -17.97
C GLY A 251 20.24 5.03 -16.56
N THR A 252 20.60 3.78 -16.26
CA THR A 252 20.45 3.22 -14.92
C THR A 252 21.40 3.89 -13.92
N SER A 253 20.86 4.39 -12.81
CA SER A 253 21.64 4.95 -11.71
C SER A 253 21.95 3.90 -10.64
N SER A 254 22.91 4.19 -9.75
CA SER A 254 23.18 3.32 -8.59
C SER A 254 21.95 3.16 -7.68
N HIS A 255 21.03 4.14 -7.66
CA HIS A 255 19.81 4.04 -6.87
C HIS A 255 18.84 3.01 -7.44
N ASP A 256 18.67 3.01 -8.76
CA ASP A 256 17.80 2.05 -9.45
C ASP A 256 18.32 0.63 -9.26
N LEU A 257 19.64 0.43 -9.34
CA LEU A 257 20.27 -0.87 -9.04
C LEU A 257 20.01 -1.34 -7.61
N ILE A 258 20.09 -0.44 -6.63
CA ILE A 258 19.78 -0.79 -5.24
C ILE A 258 18.31 -1.13 -5.10
N GLN A 259 17.41 -0.38 -5.74
CA GLN A 259 15.98 -0.67 -5.72
C GLN A 259 15.70 -2.07 -6.27
N MET A 260 16.22 -2.39 -7.46
CA MET A 260 16.05 -3.68 -8.11
C MET A 260 16.60 -4.83 -7.26
N VAL A 261 17.82 -4.68 -6.73
CA VAL A 261 18.44 -5.70 -5.87
C VAL A 261 17.66 -5.90 -4.57
N MET A 262 17.14 -4.84 -3.96
CA MET A 262 16.39 -4.93 -2.71
C MET A 262 14.97 -5.50 -2.90
N GLU A 263 14.31 -5.18 -4.02
CA GLU A 263 13.03 -5.80 -4.37
C GLU A 263 13.19 -7.30 -4.61
N GLU A 264 14.20 -7.72 -5.37
CA GLU A 264 14.51 -9.15 -5.55
C GLU A 264 14.98 -9.84 -4.28
N ALA A 265 15.69 -9.12 -3.39
CA ALA A 265 16.06 -9.65 -2.09
C ALA A 265 14.82 -9.95 -1.23
N TRP A 266 13.82 -9.08 -1.26
CA TRP A 266 12.55 -9.30 -0.56
C TRP A 266 11.79 -10.50 -1.15
N LEU A 267 11.74 -10.62 -2.48
CA LEU A 267 11.13 -11.76 -3.17
C LEU A 267 11.90 -13.07 -2.91
N ALA A 268 13.22 -13.04 -2.87
CA ALA A 268 14.04 -14.19 -2.49
C ALA A 268 13.81 -14.59 -1.03
N ALA A 269 13.68 -13.63 -0.12
CA ALA A 269 13.35 -13.87 1.28
C ALA A 269 11.94 -14.48 1.44
N ASP A 270 10.93 -14.01 0.70
CA ASP A 270 9.60 -14.62 0.71
C ASP A 270 9.62 -16.05 0.18
N ARG A 271 10.36 -16.32 -0.91
CA ARG A 271 10.56 -17.68 -1.45
C ARG A 271 11.21 -18.61 -0.43
N MET A 272 12.27 -18.18 0.24
CA MET A 272 12.95 -18.95 1.29
C MET A 272 12.07 -19.16 2.53
N GLY A 273 11.29 -18.13 2.92
CA GLY A 273 10.32 -18.25 4.00
C GLY A 273 9.20 -19.25 3.66
N ALA A 274 8.73 -19.25 2.42
CA ALA A 274 7.74 -20.20 1.92
C ALA A 274 8.27 -21.64 1.86
N GLU A 275 9.54 -21.84 1.52
CA GLU A 275 10.24 -23.13 1.59
C GLU A 275 10.32 -23.67 3.04
N GLY A 276 10.25 -22.76 4.03
CA GLY A 276 10.37 -23.05 5.45
C GLY A 276 11.77 -22.84 6.01
N ARG A 277 12.64 -22.12 5.28
CA ARG A 277 13.96 -21.74 5.77
C ARG A 277 13.83 -20.62 6.79
N VAL A 278 14.44 -20.80 7.95
CA VAL A 278 14.49 -19.77 8.99
C VAL A 278 15.43 -18.64 8.53
N LEU A 279 14.89 -17.42 8.41
CA LEU A 279 15.65 -16.23 8.04
C LEU A 279 15.82 -15.31 9.25
N ASN A 280 17.02 -14.78 9.43
CA ASN A 280 17.29 -13.82 10.49
C ASN A 280 16.48 -12.53 10.25
N PRO A 281 15.72 -12.04 11.26
CA PRO A 281 14.94 -10.82 11.10
C PRO A 281 15.82 -9.57 11.14
N LEU A 282 15.33 -8.50 10.52
CA LEU A 282 15.93 -7.17 10.65
C LEU A 282 15.66 -6.62 12.06
N ALA A 283 16.71 -6.31 12.82
CA ALA A 283 16.64 -5.63 14.11
C ALA A 283 17.29 -4.24 14.06
N ILE A 284 17.31 -3.48 15.16
CA ILE A 284 18.12 -2.26 15.28
C ILE A 284 19.59 -2.66 15.53
N ASP A 285 20.51 -2.03 14.81
CA ASP A 285 21.96 -2.29 14.84
C ASP A 285 22.73 -0.95 14.78
N ASP A 286 24.06 -0.98 14.86
CA ASP A 286 24.91 0.21 14.84
C ASP A 286 24.72 1.04 13.55
N TYR A 287 24.56 0.36 12.41
CA TYR A 287 24.22 1.02 11.14
C TYR A 287 22.92 1.82 11.25
N LYS A 288 21.91 1.32 12.00
CA LYS A 288 20.68 2.07 12.23
C LYS A 288 20.90 3.31 13.10
N TRP A 289 21.82 3.26 14.06
CA TRP A 289 22.21 4.43 14.85
C TRP A 289 22.93 5.47 13.99
N GLU A 290 23.81 5.07 13.08
CA GLU A 290 24.43 5.98 12.10
C GLU A 290 23.37 6.65 11.21
N GLN A 291 22.40 5.89 10.72
CA GLN A 291 21.27 6.44 9.97
C GLN A 291 20.45 7.44 10.82
N LEU A 292 20.28 7.17 12.11
CA LEU A 292 19.57 8.07 13.01
C LEU A 292 20.33 9.40 13.19
N ILE A 293 21.67 9.36 13.28
CA ILE A 293 22.51 10.57 13.35
C ILE A 293 22.34 11.40 12.07
N VAL A 294 22.40 10.76 10.88
CA VAL A 294 22.18 11.43 9.60
C VAL A 294 20.76 12.01 9.52
N PHE A 295 19.75 11.26 9.96
CA PHE A 295 18.37 11.72 9.99
C PHE A 295 18.19 12.95 10.88
N LYS A 296 18.74 12.94 12.11
CA LYS A 296 18.72 14.11 13.01
C LYS A 296 19.40 15.32 12.36
N LYS A 297 20.56 15.13 11.72
CA LYS A 297 21.25 16.20 10.97
C LYS A 297 20.39 16.80 9.85
N VAL A 298 19.64 15.98 9.11
CA VAL A 298 18.72 16.46 8.07
C VAL A 298 17.56 17.24 8.67
N ARG A 299 16.96 16.72 9.75
CA ARG A 299 15.87 17.38 10.48
C ARG A 299 16.31 18.76 11.00
N ASP A 300 17.49 18.85 11.61
CA ASP A 300 17.99 20.09 12.18
C ASP A 300 18.29 21.13 11.09
N LYS A 301 18.80 20.71 9.92
CA LYS A 301 18.94 21.57 8.73
C LYS A 301 17.60 22.09 8.22
N GLU A 302 16.57 21.26 8.23
CA GLU A 302 15.23 21.67 7.78
C GLU A 302 14.58 22.65 8.77
N ALA A 303 14.74 22.42 10.07
CA ALA A 303 14.29 23.34 11.11
C ALA A 303 14.98 24.72 10.99
N ALA A 304 16.27 24.76 10.66
CA ALA A 304 17.01 26.01 10.46
C ALA A 304 16.46 26.85 9.29
N LYS A 305 16.01 26.22 8.20
CA LYS A 305 15.37 26.94 7.08
C LYS A 305 14.05 27.61 7.48
N GLY A 306 13.29 26.97 8.38
CA GLY A 306 12.05 27.53 8.91
C GLY A 306 12.26 28.66 9.92
N GLY A 307 13.38 28.64 10.66
CA GLY A 307 13.73 29.66 11.65
C GLY A 307 14.18 31.00 11.05
N GLY A 308 14.70 31.00 9.82
CA GLY A 308 15.17 32.22 9.13
C GLY A 308 14.07 33.19 8.69
N LYS A 309 12.78 32.83 8.82
CA LYS A 309 11.64 33.69 8.45
C LYS A 309 10.95 34.40 9.63
N LYS A 310 11.51 34.35 10.85
CA LYS A 310 10.92 34.95 12.06
C LYS A 310 11.82 35.94 12.84
N LYS A 311 12.74 36.61 12.15
CA LYS A 311 13.34 37.88 12.60
C LYS A 311 13.21 38.90 11.47
#